data_AF-A0A6F9ZXD1-F1
#
_entry.id   AF-A0A6F9ZXD1-F1
#
_cell.length_a   1.000
_cell.length_b   1.000
_cell.length_c   1.000
_cell.angle_alpha   90.00
_cell.angle_beta   90.00
_cell.angle_gamma   90.00
#
_symmetry.space_group_name_H-M   'P 1'
#
loop_
_entity.id
_entity.type
_entity.pdbx_description
1 polymer ?
#
loop_
_entity_poly.entity_id
_entity_poly.type
_entity_poly.pdbx_seq_one_letter_code
_entity_poly.pdbx_strand_id
1 'polypeptide(L)' 'MKLTDRCTSCGKGLIERGFVTFPCPICSTPIGRCVNCREQGVEYVCSKCGFRGP' A
#
# COMPACT_ATOMS: atom_id res chain seq x y z
N MET A 1 6.85 14.63 3.47
CA MET A 1 6.34 13.25 3.57
C MET A 1 6.57 12.52 2.25
N LYS A 2 7.18 11.33 2.23
CA LYS A 2 7.18 10.47 1.03
C LYS A 2 5.81 9.80 0.94
N LEU A 3 4.96 10.29 0.05
CA LEU A 3 3.70 9.65 -0.31
C LEU A 3 3.98 8.68 -1.47
N THR A 4 3.30 7.53 -1.48
CA THR A 4 3.27 6.67 -2.66
C THR A 4 2.00 6.97 -3.42
N ASP A 5 2.12 7.21 -4.71
CA ASP A 5 1.00 7.50 -5.60
C ASP A 5 0.40 6.22 -6.20
N ARG A 6 0.89 5.04 -5.78
CA ARG A 6 0.44 3.73 -6.29
C ARG A 6 0.15 2.73 -5.19
N CYS A 7 -0.87 1.91 -5.44
CA CYS A 7 -1.22 0.80 -4.58
C CYS A 7 -0.17 -0.29 -4.68
N THR A 8 0.30 -0.79 -3.54
CA THR A 8 1.31 -1.85 -3.48
C THR A 8 0.75 -3.23 -3.86
N SER A 9 -0.56 -3.46 -3.73
CA SER A 9 -1.22 -4.72 -4.14
C SER A 9 -1.56 -4.75 -5.62
N CYS A 10 -2.30 -3.75 -6.13
CA CYS A 10 -2.82 -3.76 -7.50
C CYS A 10 -2.08 -2.83 -8.48
N GLY A 11 -1.15 -2.00 -8.00
CA GLY A 11 -0.45 -1.03 -8.86
C GLY A 11 -1.28 0.16 -9.33
N LYS A 12 -2.59 0.21 -9.04
CA LYS A 12 -3.46 1.34 -9.40
C LYS A 12 -2.97 2.63 -8.75
N GLY A 13 -3.11 3.74 -9.48
CA GLY A 13 -2.83 5.07 -8.95
C GLY A 13 -3.75 5.40 -7.78
N LEU A 14 -3.18 5.89 -6.69
CA LEU A 14 -3.90 6.38 -5.51
C LEU A 14 -4.41 7.80 -5.78
N ILE A 15 -5.21 7.93 -6.84
CA ILE A 15 -5.79 9.19 -7.31
C ILE A 15 -7.20 9.37 -6.72
N GLU A 16 -7.86 8.25 -6.40
CA GLU A 16 -9.23 8.23 -5.86
C GLU A 16 -9.26 8.52 -4.35
N ARG A 17 -10.21 9.33 -3.90
CA ARG A 17 -10.39 9.65 -2.47
C ARG A 17 -10.63 8.36 -1.66
N GLY A 18 -9.98 8.25 -0.51
CA GLY A 18 -10.12 7.11 0.41
C GLY A 18 -8.93 6.13 0.41
N PHE A 19 -7.90 6.35 -0.41
CA PHE A 19 -6.65 5.62 -0.24
C PHE A 19 -6.00 5.90 1.10
N VAL A 20 -5.23 4.92 1.60
CA VAL A 20 -4.43 5.06 2.81
C VAL A 20 -2.96 4.83 2.50
N THR A 21 -2.11 5.65 3.09
CA THR A 21 -0.66 5.48 3.04
C THR A 21 -0.11 5.35 4.45
N PHE A 22 0.69 4.33 4.70
CA PHE A 22 1.27 4.04 6.00
C PHE A 22 2.69 3.48 5.83
N PRO A 23 3.58 3.66 6.82
CA PRO A 23 4.92 3.09 6.77
C PRO A 23 4.87 1.56 7.01
N CYS A 24 5.71 0.81 6.31
CA CYS A 24 5.91 -0.61 6.54
C CYS A 24 6.43 -0.86 7.98
N PRO A 25 5.89 -1.85 8.72
CA PRO A 25 6.34 -2.13 10.09
C PRO A 25 7.77 -2.68 10.18
N ILE A 26 8.32 -3.21 9.08
CA ILE A 26 9.67 -3.82 9.05
C ILE A 26 10.74 -2.80 8.63
N CYS A 27 10.48 -2.06 7.54
CA CYS A 27 11.50 -1.22 6.89
C CYS A 27 11.10 0.25 6.73
N SER A 28 9.95 0.66 7.30
CA SER A 28 9.43 2.04 7.26
C SER A 28 9.20 2.62 5.86
N THR A 29 9.19 1.78 4.83
CA THR A 29 8.91 2.20 3.45
C THR A 29 7.44 2.60 3.32
N PRO A 30 7.11 3.69 2.60
CA PRO A 30 5.72 4.09 2.40
C PRO A 30 4.98 3.02 1.59
N ILE A 31 3.91 2.49 2.17
CA ILE A 31 2.99 1.54 1.55
C ILE A 31 1.68 2.25 1.29
N GLY A 32 1.11 2.01 0.12
CA GLY A 32 -0.11 2.64 -0.34
C GLY A 32 -1.15 1.58 -0.63
N ARG A 33 -2.34 1.73 -0.06
CA ARG A 33 -3.45 0.81 -0.29
C ARG A 33 -4.69 1.58 -0.75
N CYS A 34 -5.22 1.17 -1.89
CA CYS A 34 -6.49 1.67 -2.37
C CYS A 34 -7.65 1.05 -1.56
N VAL A 35 -8.80 1.71 -1.59
CA VAL A 35 -10.01 1.26 -0.88
C VAL A 35 -10.37 -0.16 -1.28
N ASN A 36 -10.43 -0.44 -2.59
CA ASN A 36 -10.83 -1.74 -3.10
C ASN A 36 -9.95 -2.89 -2.58
N CYS A 37 -8.62 -2.78 -2.67
CA CYS A 37 -7.73 -3.82 -2.14
C CYS A 37 -7.87 -3.98 -0.62
N ARG A 38 -8.15 -2.89 0.11
CA ARG A 38 -8.35 -2.92 1.56
C ARG A 38 -9.68 -3.59 1.93
N GLU A 39 -10.76 -3.30 1.21
CA GLU A 39 -12.09 -3.91 1.40
C GLU A 39 -12.09 -5.39 1.01
N GLN A 40 -11.33 -5.75 -0.01
CA GLN A 40 -11.17 -7.13 -0.48
C GLN A 40 -10.13 -7.92 0.34
N GLY A 41 -9.41 -7.30 1.27
CA GLY A 41 -8.35 -7.96 2.05
C GLY A 41 -7.20 -8.49 1.19
N VAL A 42 -6.89 -7.84 0.07
CA VAL A 42 -5.86 -8.30 -0.86
C VAL A 42 -4.48 -8.14 -0.25
N GLU A 43 -3.70 -9.21 -0.18
CA GLU A 43 -2.35 -9.13 0.35
C GLU A 43 -1.50 -8.07 -0.39
N TYR A 44 -0.72 -7.30 0.35
CA TYR A 44 0.28 -6.38 -0.18
C TYR A 44 1.68 -6.89 0.14
N VAL A 45 2.60 -6.69 -0.80
CA VAL A 45 4.01 -7.10 -0.63
C VAL A 45 4.89 -5.87 -0.62
N CYS A 46 5.63 -5.65 0.46
CA CYS A 46 6.58 -4.55 0.52
C CYS A 46 7.74 -4.79 -0.45
N SER A 47 7.95 -3.89 -1.40
CA SER A 47 9.02 -3.99 -2.41
C SER A 47 10.45 -3.88 -1.85
N LYS A 48 10.60 -3.47 -0.58
CA LYS A 48 11.91 -3.28 0.07
C LYS A 48 12.33 -4.44 0.96
N CYS A 49 11.40 -4.99 1.75
CA CYS A 49 11.70 -6.07 2.70
C CYS A 49 10.99 -7.39 2.37
N GLY A 50 10.09 -7.42 1.38
CA GLY A 50 9.32 -8.61 1.03
C GLY A 50 8.19 -8.95 2.00
N PHE A 51 7.93 -8.12 3.01
CA PHE A 51 6.84 -8.32 3.96
C PHE A 51 5.49 -8.45 3.25
N ARG A 52 4.75 -9.53 3.53
CA ARG A 52 3.39 -9.75 3.07
C ARG A 52 2.41 -9.48 4.21
N GLY A 53 1.51 -8.54 3.99
CA GLY A 53 0.42 -8.22 4.92
C GLY A 53 -0.92 -8.19 4.21
N PRO A 54 -2.05 -8.30 4.93
CA PRO A 54 -3.40 -8.28 4.36
C PRO A 54 -3.88 -6.89 3.90
#